data_AF-A0A377K2X2-F1
#
_entry.id   AF-A0A377K2X2-F1
#
_cell.length_a   1.000
_cell.length_b   1.000
_cell.length_c   1.000
_cell.angle_alpha   90.00
_cell.angle_beta   90.00
_cell.angle_gamma   90.00
#
_symmetry.space_group_name_H-M   'P 1'
#
loop_
_entity.id
_entity.type
_entity.pdbx_description
1 polymer ?
#
loop_
_entity_poly.entity_id
_entity_poly.type
_entity_poly.pdbx_seq_one_letter_code
_entity_poly.pdbx_strand_id
1 'polypeptide(L)'
;MLGDNNLGYSIQSGYTRGGYEGSSKTGYASLNYRGGCGNASAGYSHSGGYRQLYYGLSGGILAHANGLTLSQPLGDTLILVRAPGASDTRIENQTGVSTDWRGYAVLPYATDYRENRVALDTNTLADNVDIENTVVSVVPTHGAVVRADYKTRVGVKVLMTLMRNGKAVPFGSVVTARNGGSSIAGENGQVYLSGMPLSGQVSVKWGSQTTDQCTADYKLPKESAGQILSHVTVSCR
;
A
#
# COMPACT_ATOMS: atom_id res chain seq x y z
N MET A 1 2.19 -19.35 -10.22
CA MET A 1 2.78 -18.12 -10.77
C MET A 1 2.87 -17.11 -9.63
N LEU A 2 4.05 -16.54 -9.35
CA LEU A 2 4.14 -15.45 -8.35
C LEU A 2 3.29 -14.28 -8.85
N GLY A 3 2.46 -13.72 -7.98
CA GLY A 3 1.34 -12.83 -8.35
C GLY A 3 1.70 -11.52 -9.07
N ASP A 4 2.98 -11.14 -9.14
CA ASP A 4 3.39 -9.80 -9.54
C ASP A 4 4.25 -9.73 -10.81
N ASN A 5 4.45 -10.83 -11.55
CA ASN A 5 5.38 -10.86 -12.71
C ASN A 5 6.76 -10.25 -12.39
N ASN A 6 7.17 -10.34 -11.12
CA ASN A 6 8.39 -9.78 -10.60
C ASN A 6 9.62 -10.67 -10.87
N LEU A 7 9.40 -11.92 -11.28
CA LEU A 7 10.41 -12.88 -11.70
C LEU A 7 10.35 -13.09 -13.22
N GLY A 8 11.35 -12.57 -13.93
CA GLY A 8 11.61 -12.87 -15.33
C GLY A 8 12.59 -14.02 -15.44
N TYR A 9 12.30 -15.01 -16.29
CA TYR A 9 13.22 -16.08 -16.64
C TYR A 9 13.39 -16.16 -18.15
N SER A 10 14.59 -16.47 -18.62
CA SER A 10 14.84 -16.73 -20.03
C SER A 10 15.76 -17.93 -20.18
N ILE A 11 15.43 -18.82 -21.11
CA ILE A 11 16.22 -19.99 -21.45
C ILE A 11 16.33 -20.03 -22.97
N GLN A 12 17.55 -20.05 -23.47
CA GLN A 12 17.85 -20.05 -24.89
C GLN A 12 18.92 -21.10 -25.16
N SER A 13 18.78 -21.84 -26.25
CA SER A 13 19.78 -22.79 -26.73
C SER A 13 19.95 -22.59 -28.22
N GLY A 14 21.19 -22.56 -28.68
CA GLY A 14 21.53 -22.34 -30.07
C GLY A 14 22.74 -23.15 -30.48
N TYR A 15 23.06 -23.05 -31.76
CA TYR A 15 24.30 -23.54 -32.32
C TYR A 15 24.84 -22.51 -33.30
N THR A 16 26.13 -22.25 -33.25
CA THR A 16 26.81 -21.35 -34.17
C THR A 16 27.65 -22.19 -35.13
N ARG A 17 27.49 -21.94 -36.44
CA ARG A 17 28.27 -22.57 -37.51
C ARG A 17 28.87 -21.47 -38.38
N GLY A 18 30.20 -21.36 -38.40
CA GLY A 18 30.93 -20.46 -39.32
C GLY A 18 32.41 -20.31 -38.96
N GLY A 19 33.28 -20.34 -39.97
CA GLY A 19 34.73 -20.10 -39.85
C GLY A 19 35.59 -21.34 -39.59
N TYR A 20 36.92 -21.12 -39.56
CA TYR A 20 38.01 -22.12 -39.47
C TYR A 20 38.00 -22.97 -38.17
N GLU A 21 37.15 -22.66 -37.19
CA GLU A 21 37.20 -23.20 -35.80
C GLU A 21 36.03 -24.14 -35.41
N GLY A 22 35.17 -24.54 -36.35
CA GLY A 22 34.17 -25.59 -36.11
C GLY A 22 32.87 -25.15 -35.42
N SER A 23 31.94 -26.10 -35.23
CA SER A 23 30.59 -25.83 -34.71
C SER A 23 30.55 -25.80 -33.18
N SER A 24 30.01 -24.73 -32.59
CA SER A 24 29.86 -24.58 -31.15
C SER A 24 28.38 -24.57 -30.73
N LYS A 25 28.06 -25.23 -29.61
CA LYS A 25 26.74 -25.15 -28.98
C LYS A 25 26.73 -23.96 -28.05
N THR A 26 25.62 -23.22 -28.05
CA THR A 26 25.39 -22.10 -27.14
C THR A 26 24.19 -22.38 -26.27
N GLY A 27 24.27 -22.01 -25.00
CA GLY A 27 23.19 -22.12 -24.04
C GLY A 27 23.23 -20.91 -23.11
N TYR A 28 22.07 -20.34 -22.85
CA TYR A 28 21.91 -19.20 -21.96
C TYR A 28 20.68 -19.42 -21.10
N ALA A 29 20.85 -19.26 -19.79
CA ALA A 29 19.76 -19.21 -18.85
C ALA A 29 19.91 -17.96 -18.00
N SER A 30 18.83 -17.23 -17.73
CA SER A 30 18.84 -16.13 -16.79
C SER A 30 17.57 -16.03 -15.99
N LEU A 31 17.71 -15.52 -14.79
CA LEU A 31 16.68 -15.25 -13.80
C LEU A 31 16.88 -13.82 -13.32
N ASN A 32 15.81 -13.03 -13.33
CA ASN A 32 15.81 -11.65 -12.87
C ASN A 32 14.61 -11.45 -11.96
N TYR A 33 14.85 -11.02 -10.73
CA TYR A 33 13.86 -10.77 -9.71
C TYR A 33 13.84 -9.28 -9.34
N ARG A 34 12.66 -8.67 -9.33
CA ARG A 34 12.43 -7.28 -8.91
C ARG A 34 11.60 -7.24 -7.62
N GLY A 35 12.25 -7.03 -6.49
CA GLY A 35 11.59 -6.93 -5.18
C GLY A 35 11.44 -5.48 -4.69
N GLY A 36 10.70 -5.29 -3.60
CA GLY A 36 10.49 -3.95 -3.03
C GLY A 36 11.77 -3.34 -2.45
N CYS A 37 12.67 -4.19 -1.95
CA CYS A 37 13.94 -3.79 -1.34
C CYS A 37 15.14 -3.84 -2.29
N GLY A 38 14.95 -4.20 -3.57
CA GLY A 38 16.04 -4.36 -4.53
C GLY A 38 15.77 -5.42 -5.60
N ASN A 39 16.68 -5.48 -6.56
CA ASN A 39 16.68 -6.42 -7.68
C ASN A 39 17.80 -7.44 -7.51
N ALA A 40 17.54 -8.66 -7.95
CA ALA A 40 18.52 -9.74 -7.98
C ALA A 40 18.52 -10.38 -9.37
N SER A 41 19.69 -10.65 -9.91
CA SER A 41 19.84 -11.35 -11.18
C SER A 41 20.84 -12.49 -11.04
N ALA A 42 20.56 -13.59 -11.74
CA ALA A 42 21.44 -14.73 -11.85
C ALA A 42 21.38 -15.25 -13.28
N GLY A 43 22.50 -15.63 -13.85
CA GLY A 43 22.57 -16.13 -15.21
C GLY A 43 23.67 -17.14 -15.39
N TYR A 44 23.49 -18.02 -16.35
CA TYR A 44 24.46 -19.02 -16.74
C TYR A 44 24.58 -19.01 -18.26
N SER A 45 25.79 -18.85 -18.77
CA SER A 45 26.06 -18.94 -20.21
C SER A 45 27.09 -20.02 -20.49
N HIS A 46 26.87 -20.71 -21.60
CA HIS A 46 27.76 -21.71 -22.16
C HIS A 46 27.91 -21.43 -23.65
N SER A 47 29.15 -21.30 -24.13
CA SER A 47 29.44 -21.11 -25.56
C SER A 47 30.70 -21.86 -25.93
N GLY A 48 30.56 -22.91 -26.76
CA GLY A 48 31.68 -23.76 -27.17
C GLY A 48 32.35 -24.46 -25.98
N GLY A 49 33.47 -23.89 -25.52
CA GLY A 49 34.25 -24.36 -24.35
C GLY A 49 34.18 -23.46 -23.10
N TYR A 50 33.61 -22.26 -23.20
CA TYR A 50 33.50 -21.33 -22.07
C TYR A 50 32.20 -21.54 -21.31
N ARG A 51 32.28 -21.43 -19.98
CA ARG A 51 31.15 -21.45 -19.05
C ARG A 51 31.29 -20.26 -18.12
N GLN A 52 30.26 -19.43 -18.04
CA GLN A 52 30.24 -18.26 -17.18
C GLN A 52 28.97 -18.28 -16.33
N LEU A 53 29.14 -17.94 -15.06
CA LEU A 53 28.05 -17.74 -14.12
C LEU A 53 28.02 -16.25 -13.76
N TYR A 54 26.88 -15.61 -13.94
CA TYR A 54 26.63 -14.22 -13.59
C TYR A 54 25.71 -14.18 -12.39
N TYR A 55 25.99 -13.27 -11.46
CA TYR A 55 25.11 -12.95 -10.36
C TYR A 55 25.23 -11.45 -10.10
N GLY A 56 24.13 -10.82 -9.73
CA GLY A 56 24.08 -9.39 -9.50
C GLY A 56 23.00 -9.04 -8.49
N LEU A 57 23.31 -8.08 -7.63
CA LEU A 57 22.36 -7.45 -6.72
C LEU A 57 22.42 -5.96 -6.98
N SER A 58 21.27 -5.32 -7.13
CA SER A 58 21.17 -3.88 -7.31
C SER A 58 19.99 -3.34 -6.53
N GLY A 59 20.13 -2.15 -5.95
CA GLY A 59 19.11 -1.56 -5.10
C GLY A 59 19.43 -0.13 -4.76
N GLY A 60 18.51 0.51 -4.05
CA GLY A 60 18.61 1.87 -3.56
C GLY A 60 18.41 1.94 -2.06
N ILE A 61 19.01 2.97 -1.46
CA ILE A 61 18.79 3.31 -0.06
C ILE A 61 18.49 4.80 -0.01
N LEU A 62 17.33 5.17 0.55
CA LEU A 62 16.95 6.55 0.76
C LEU A 62 16.97 6.88 2.25
N ALA A 63 17.80 7.85 2.64
CA ALA A 63 17.78 8.44 3.96
C ALA A 63 16.86 9.68 3.97
N HIS A 64 15.90 9.70 4.89
CA HIS A 64 14.92 10.78 5.02
C HIS A 64 14.63 11.06 6.50
N ALA A 65 13.86 12.12 6.76
CA ALA A 65 13.53 12.56 8.13
C ALA A 65 12.82 11.49 9.01
N ASN A 66 12.29 10.42 8.40
CA ASN A 66 11.67 9.32 9.12
C ASN A 66 12.53 8.05 9.12
N GLY A 67 13.80 8.10 8.74
CA GLY A 67 14.75 6.98 8.80
C GLY A 67 15.26 6.54 7.42
N LEU A 68 15.53 5.25 7.29
CA LEU A 68 16.05 4.62 6.07
C LEU A 68 14.96 3.77 5.43
N THR A 69 14.83 3.88 4.11
CA THR A 69 13.95 3.03 3.30
C THR A 69 14.78 2.40 2.18
N LEU A 70 14.67 1.08 2.02
CA LEU A 70 15.30 0.34 0.92
C LEU A 70 14.40 0.37 -0.31
N SER A 71 15.00 0.28 -1.49
CA SER A 71 14.25 0.35 -2.74
C SER A 71 14.92 -0.43 -3.86
N GLN A 72 14.20 -0.54 -4.97
CA GLN A 72 14.81 -0.80 -6.28
C GLN A 72 15.84 0.31 -6.62
N PRO A 73 16.75 0.08 -7.59
CA PRO A 73 17.74 1.07 -8.02
C PRO A 73 17.09 2.44 -8.28
N LEU A 74 17.67 3.49 -7.69
CA LEU A 74 17.12 4.83 -7.72
C LEU A 74 17.35 5.48 -9.09
N GLY A 75 16.32 6.12 -9.64
CA GLY A 75 16.46 7.10 -10.71
C GLY A 75 16.79 8.50 -10.19
N ASP A 76 16.79 9.48 -11.08
CA ASP A 76 17.12 10.87 -10.74
C ASP A 76 16.05 11.52 -9.85
N THR A 77 14.77 11.29 -10.17
CA THR A 77 13.62 11.85 -9.46
C THR A 77 12.82 10.76 -8.78
N LEU A 78 12.55 10.95 -7.49
CA LEU A 78 12.05 9.92 -6.60
C LEU A 78 10.78 10.36 -5.88
N ILE A 79 9.89 9.40 -5.62
CA ILE A 79 8.74 9.63 -4.74
C ILE A 79 8.87 8.74 -3.51
N LEU A 80 8.93 9.35 -2.34
CA LEU A 80 8.87 8.69 -1.04
C LEU A 80 7.39 8.52 -0.64
N VAL A 81 6.90 7.30 -0.65
CA VAL A 81 5.60 6.94 -0.08
C VAL A 81 5.73 6.82 1.44
N ARG A 82 4.84 7.51 2.14
CA ARG A 82 4.70 7.44 3.59
C ARG A 82 3.26 7.05 3.92
N ALA A 83 3.06 5.82 4.32
CA ALA A 83 1.77 5.26 4.75
C ALA A 83 1.95 4.47 6.07
N PRO A 84 2.21 5.14 7.20
CA PRO A 84 2.61 4.47 8.44
C PRO A 84 1.63 3.39 8.88
N GLY A 85 2.08 2.15 9.05
CA GLY A 85 1.21 1.03 9.44
C GLY A 85 0.47 0.33 8.30
N ALA A 86 0.58 0.80 7.06
CA ALA A 86 0.22 0.02 5.87
C ALA A 86 1.45 -0.75 5.39
N SER A 87 1.70 -1.92 5.98
CA SER A 87 2.83 -2.80 5.61
C SER A 87 2.50 -3.68 4.41
N ASP A 88 3.52 -4.04 3.63
CA ASP A 88 3.41 -4.96 2.47
C ASP A 88 2.30 -4.58 1.47
N THR A 89 2.03 -3.28 1.38
CA THR A 89 1.01 -2.72 0.50
C THR A 89 1.64 -2.38 -0.83
N ARG A 90 1.10 -2.95 -1.92
CA ARG A 90 1.57 -2.70 -3.28
C ARG A 90 1.21 -1.30 -3.74
N ILE A 91 2.01 -0.77 -4.65
CA ILE A 91 1.72 0.47 -5.36
C ILE A 91 1.27 0.12 -6.79
N GLU A 92 0.13 0.69 -7.21
CA GLU A 92 -0.42 0.46 -8.55
C GLU A 92 0.59 0.87 -9.64
N ASN A 93 0.64 0.10 -10.72
CA ASN A 93 1.53 0.32 -11.86
C ASN A 93 3.04 0.29 -11.52
N GLN A 94 3.42 -0.18 -10.32
CA GLN A 94 4.81 -0.30 -9.90
C GLN A 94 5.16 -1.76 -9.59
N THR A 95 5.70 -2.47 -10.59
CA THR A 95 6.00 -3.89 -10.47
C THR A 95 7.02 -4.16 -9.36
N GLY A 96 6.63 -5.00 -8.40
CA GLY A 96 7.49 -5.43 -7.31
C GLY A 96 7.80 -4.34 -6.28
N VAL A 97 7.13 -3.19 -6.32
CA VAL A 97 7.27 -2.14 -5.29
C VAL A 97 6.14 -2.29 -4.27
N SER A 98 6.51 -2.54 -3.01
CA SER A 98 5.60 -2.59 -1.87
C SER A 98 6.17 -1.80 -0.69
N THR A 99 5.29 -1.38 0.22
CA THR A 99 5.70 -0.74 1.46
C THR A 99 6.43 -1.71 2.38
N ASP A 100 7.45 -1.20 3.06
CA ASP A 100 8.18 -1.93 4.08
C ASP A 100 7.30 -2.19 5.32
N TRP A 101 7.86 -2.87 6.32
CA TRP A 101 7.21 -3.16 7.60
C TRP A 101 6.78 -1.90 8.38
N ARG A 102 7.28 -0.72 8.01
CA ARG A 102 6.95 0.58 8.62
C ARG A 102 5.88 1.33 7.84
N GLY A 103 5.58 0.90 6.62
CA GLY A 103 4.68 1.59 5.70
C GLY A 103 5.36 2.62 4.80
N TYR A 104 6.64 2.44 4.48
CA TYR A 104 7.41 3.31 3.59
C TYR A 104 7.83 2.57 2.33
N ALA A 105 7.79 3.26 1.20
CA ALA A 105 8.33 2.76 -0.07
C ALA A 105 8.96 3.91 -0.85
N VAL A 106 9.87 3.58 -1.76
CA VAL A 106 10.43 4.56 -2.71
C VAL A 106 10.07 4.10 -4.10
N LEU A 107 9.42 4.98 -4.86
CA LEU A 107 9.23 4.79 -6.29
C LEU A 107 10.52 5.25 -6.98
N PRO A 108 11.21 4.34 -7.71
CA PRO A 108 12.47 4.65 -8.36
C PRO A 108 12.32 5.56 -9.59
N TYR A 109 11.10 5.70 -10.13
CA TYR A 109 10.84 6.47 -11.34
C TYR A 109 9.63 7.40 -11.13
N ALA A 110 9.84 8.68 -11.40
CA ALA A 110 8.80 9.69 -11.51
C ALA A 110 9.09 10.59 -12.72
N THR A 111 8.04 11.13 -13.32
CA THR A 111 8.17 12.04 -14.46
C THR A 111 8.29 13.47 -13.96
N ASP A 112 9.38 14.13 -14.32
CA ASP A 112 9.66 15.52 -13.92
C ASP A 112 8.62 16.50 -14.48
N TYR A 113 8.29 17.53 -13.68
CA TYR A 113 7.38 18.63 -14.04
C TYR A 113 5.98 18.18 -14.47
N ARG A 114 5.60 16.95 -14.13
CA ARG A 114 4.30 16.37 -14.46
C ARG A 114 3.64 15.78 -13.22
N GLU A 115 2.32 15.68 -13.29
CA GLU A 115 1.55 14.99 -12.26
C GLU A 115 1.84 13.50 -12.30
N ASN A 116 2.31 12.97 -11.18
CA ASN A 116 2.54 11.55 -10.96
C ASN A 116 1.47 11.05 -9.99
N ARG A 117 0.56 10.22 -10.49
CA ARG A 117 -0.46 9.56 -9.68
C ARG A 117 0.18 8.37 -8.94
N VAL A 118 0.23 8.46 -7.63
CA VAL A 118 0.66 7.37 -6.75
C VAL A 118 -0.59 6.78 -6.11
N ALA A 119 -0.84 5.50 -6.33
CA ALA A 119 -1.99 4.82 -5.76
C ALA A 119 -1.56 3.55 -5.04
N LEU A 120 -2.11 3.33 -3.85
CA LEU A 120 -1.91 2.11 -3.08
C LEU A 120 -2.99 1.10 -3.45
N ASP A 121 -2.58 -0.14 -3.70
CA ASP A 121 -3.49 -1.25 -4.03
C ASP A 121 -4.22 -1.70 -2.76
N THR A 122 -5.50 -1.37 -2.69
CA THR A 122 -6.34 -1.67 -1.52
C THR A 122 -6.57 -3.17 -1.31
N ASN A 123 -6.37 -4.00 -2.34
CA ASN A 123 -6.50 -5.46 -2.20
C ASN A 123 -5.33 -6.07 -1.41
N THR A 124 -4.24 -5.31 -1.24
CA THR A 124 -3.03 -5.73 -0.51
C THR A 124 -2.94 -5.12 0.88
N LEU A 125 -3.88 -4.27 1.24
CA LEU A 125 -3.97 -3.73 2.59
C LEU A 125 -4.35 -4.84 3.56
N ALA A 126 -3.76 -4.79 4.75
CA ALA A 126 -4.20 -5.63 5.85
C ALA A 126 -5.67 -5.32 6.21
N ASP A 127 -6.41 -6.35 6.64
CA ASP A 127 -7.84 -6.23 6.94
C ASP A 127 -8.16 -5.14 7.97
N ASN A 128 -7.25 -4.95 8.93
CA ASN A 128 -7.31 -3.94 9.99
C ASN A 128 -6.68 -2.59 9.61
N VAL A 129 -6.38 -2.34 8.33
CA VAL A 129 -5.82 -1.07 7.86
C VAL A 129 -6.75 -0.47 6.83
N ASP A 130 -7.00 0.82 6.98
CA ASP A 130 -7.72 1.63 6.00
C ASP A 130 -6.95 2.90 5.67
N ILE A 131 -7.21 3.49 4.51
CA ILE A 131 -6.50 4.68 4.03
C ILE A 131 -7.53 5.72 3.60
N GLU A 132 -7.39 6.96 4.12
CA GLU A 132 -8.33 8.05 3.85
C GLU A 132 -8.39 8.42 2.36
N ASN A 133 -7.22 8.54 1.72
CA ASN A 133 -7.09 8.76 0.29
C ASN A 133 -6.13 7.71 -0.27
N THR A 134 -6.62 6.76 -1.05
CA THR A 134 -5.80 5.69 -1.64
C THR A 134 -4.95 6.18 -2.81
N VAL A 135 -5.25 7.37 -3.32
CA VAL A 135 -4.57 8.01 -4.45
C VAL A 135 -4.06 9.38 -4.02
N VAL A 136 -2.79 9.65 -4.28
CA VAL A 136 -2.13 10.95 -4.06
C VAL A 136 -1.39 11.33 -5.33
N SER A 137 -1.54 12.58 -5.76
CA SER A 137 -0.82 13.13 -6.90
C SER A 137 0.30 14.05 -6.45
N VAL A 138 1.49 13.91 -7.05
CA VAL A 138 2.66 14.76 -6.77
C VAL A 138 3.28 15.28 -8.06
N VAL A 139 3.87 16.47 -8.02
CA VAL A 139 4.54 17.11 -9.16
C VAL A 139 6.00 17.41 -8.79
N PRO A 140 6.95 16.50 -9.05
CA PRO A 140 8.35 16.71 -8.70
C PRO A 140 9.07 17.60 -9.73
N THR A 141 10.07 18.36 -9.28
CA THR A 141 11.09 18.94 -10.17
C THR A 141 12.18 17.93 -10.46
N HIS A 142 13.03 18.18 -11.46
CA HIS A 142 14.16 17.30 -11.76
C HIS A 142 15.07 17.11 -10.53
N GLY A 143 15.40 15.86 -10.21
CA GLY A 143 16.25 15.52 -9.06
C GLY A 143 15.54 15.60 -7.70
N ALA A 144 14.23 15.88 -7.66
CA ALA A 144 13.50 16.03 -6.41
C ALA A 144 13.19 14.68 -5.75
N VAL A 145 13.20 14.69 -4.42
CA VAL A 145 12.62 13.63 -3.60
C VAL A 145 11.34 14.18 -2.98
N VAL A 146 10.20 13.87 -3.58
CA VAL A 146 8.88 14.34 -3.11
C VAL A 146 8.22 13.29 -2.24
N ARG A 147 7.44 13.73 -1.24
CA ARG A 147 6.73 12.83 -0.33
C ARG A 147 5.26 12.68 -0.74
N ALA A 148 4.83 11.45 -0.98
CA ALA A 148 3.43 11.07 -1.07
C ALA A 148 2.95 10.59 0.30
N ASP A 149 2.19 11.44 1.00
CA ASP A 149 1.78 11.22 2.40
C ASP A 149 0.36 10.66 2.45
N TYR A 150 0.20 9.46 3.02
CA TYR A 150 -1.06 8.75 3.17
C TYR A 150 -1.47 8.72 4.64
N LYS A 151 -2.70 9.14 4.92
CA LYS A 151 -3.31 8.99 6.24
C LYS A 151 -3.88 7.59 6.38
N THR A 152 -3.15 6.75 7.09
CA THR A 152 -3.53 5.39 7.43
C THR A 152 -4.29 5.36 8.76
N ARG A 153 -5.24 4.44 8.86
CA ARG A 153 -6.04 4.18 10.06
C ARG A 153 -5.92 2.68 10.39
N VAL A 154 -5.20 2.37 11.46
CA VAL A 154 -4.95 1.00 11.91
C VAL A 154 -5.92 0.66 13.04
N GLY A 155 -6.77 -0.35 12.84
CA GLY A 155 -7.79 -0.78 13.78
C GLY A 155 -8.98 -1.43 13.08
N VAL A 156 -10.05 -1.68 13.84
CA VAL A 156 -11.24 -2.36 13.31
C VAL A 156 -12.01 -1.41 12.38
N LYS A 157 -12.52 -1.97 11.29
CA LYS A 157 -13.48 -1.32 10.39
C LYS A 157 -14.89 -1.66 10.86
N VAL A 158 -15.71 -0.65 11.13
CA VAL A 158 -17.02 -0.80 11.75
C VAL A 158 -18.06 -0.08 10.90
N LEU A 159 -19.13 -0.80 10.55
CA LEU A 159 -20.38 -0.19 10.09
C LEU A 159 -21.33 -0.12 11.28
N MET A 160 -21.46 1.08 11.86
CA MET A 160 -22.25 1.33 13.06
C MET A 160 -23.62 1.88 12.70
N THR A 161 -24.69 1.28 13.20
CA THR A 161 -26.06 1.82 13.12
C THR A 161 -26.36 2.60 14.40
N LEU A 162 -26.51 3.92 14.27
CA LEU A 162 -26.74 4.84 15.38
C LEU A 162 -28.24 5.14 15.54
N MET A 163 -28.77 4.85 16.72
CA MET A 163 -30.18 5.02 17.05
C MET A 163 -30.35 6.01 18.20
N ARG A 164 -31.30 6.95 18.12
CA ARG A 164 -31.71 7.84 19.20
C ARG A 164 -33.21 7.69 19.45
N ASN A 165 -33.58 7.35 20.68
CA ASN A 165 -34.99 7.13 21.07
C ASN A 165 -35.75 6.18 20.12
N GLY A 166 -35.09 5.11 19.67
CA GLY A 166 -35.67 4.12 18.76
C GLY A 166 -35.76 4.54 17.28
N LYS A 167 -35.27 5.75 16.92
CA LYS A 167 -35.19 6.22 15.53
C LYS A 167 -33.73 6.35 15.08
N ALA A 168 -33.45 6.16 13.80
CA ALA A 168 -32.12 6.41 13.25
C ALA A 168 -31.72 7.89 13.44
N VAL A 169 -30.42 8.13 13.63
CA VAL A 169 -29.90 9.51 13.60
C VAL A 169 -30.11 10.13 12.21
N PRO A 170 -30.29 11.46 12.11
CA PRO A 170 -30.52 12.12 10.82
C PRO A 170 -29.41 11.86 9.80
N PHE A 171 -29.78 11.76 8.52
CA PHE A 171 -28.83 11.76 7.42
C PHE A 171 -27.93 13.00 7.48
N GLY A 172 -26.64 12.84 7.19
CA GLY A 172 -25.68 13.95 7.23
C GLY A 172 -25.12 14.25 8.63
N SER A 173 -25.50 13.49 9.67
CA SER A 173 -24.90 13.61 11.00
C SER A 173 -23.39 13.36 10.94
N VAL A 174 -22.60 14.28 11.49
CA VAL A 174 -21.16 14.11 11.61
C VAL A 174 -20.87 13.26 12.84
N VAL A 175 -20.25 12.12 12.63
CA VAL A 175 -19.82 11.20 13.69
C VAL A 175 -18.32 11.33 13.86
N THR A 176 -17.87 11.64 15.07
CA THR A 176 -16.47 11.77 15.42
C THR A 176 -16.14 10.73 16.48
N ALA A 177 -15.21 9.82 16.16
CA ALA A 177 -14.65 8.91 17.13
C ALA A 177 -13.52 9.61 17.91
N ARG A 178 -13.45 9.45 19.23
CA ARG A 178 -12.41 10.12 20.04
C ARG A 178 -10.98 9.71 19.64
N ASN A 179 -10.82 8.46 19.23
CA ASN A 179 -9.55 7.85 18.84
C ASN A 179 -9.53 7.43 17.35
N GLY A 180 -10.52 7.87 16.58
CA GLY A 180 -10.69 7.50 15.17
C GLY A 180 -11.01 8.73 14.33
N GLY A 181 -11.17 8.55 13.02
CA GLY A 181 -11.55 9.66 12.16
C GLY A 181 -13.00 10.10 12.32
N SER A 182 -13.35 11.18 11.62
CA SER A 182 -14.73 11.58 11.41
C SER A 182 -15.32 10.90 10.18
N SER A 183 -16.62 10.70 10.19
CA SER A 183 -17.41 10.19 9.08
C SER A 183 -18.83 10.73 9.15
N ILE A 184 -19.63 10.44 8.13
CA ILE A 184 -20.98 10.98 7.98
C ILE A 184 -21.99 9.82 8.03
N ALA A 185 -23.09 10.02 8.76
CA ALA A 185 -24.18 9.05 8.80
C ALA A 185 -25.01 9.09 7.50
N GLY A 186 -25.24 7.92 6.91
CA GLY A 186 -26.14 7.69 5.78
C GLY A 186 -27.61 7.60 6.20
N GLU A 187 -28.48 7.20 5.25
CA GLU A 187 -29.94 7.34 5.37
C GLU A 187 -30.55 6.51 6.50
N ASN A 188 -29.93 5.39 6.89
CA ASN A 188 -30.39 4.51 7.97
C ASN A 188 -29.66 4.76 9.30
N GLY A 189 -29.04 5.93 9.48
CA GLY A 189 -28.17 6.22 10.62
C GLY A 189 -26.91 5.34 10.65
N GLN A 190 -26.55 4.76 9.51
CA GLN A 190 -25.36 3.93 9.35
C GLN A 190 -24.14 4.79 9.09
N VAL A 191 -23.04 4.51 9.78
CA VAL A 191 -21.77 5.22 9.61
C VAL A 191 -20.62 4.22 9.50
N TYR A 192 -19.76 4.43 8.51
CA TYR A 192 -18.52 3.69 8.37
C TYR A 192 -17.40 4.39 9.12
N LEU A 193 -16.73 3.68 10.03
CA LEU A 193 -15.59 4.16 10.79
C LEU A 193 -14.46 3.14 10.70
N SER A 194 -13.24 3.62 10.47
CA SER A 194 -12.03 2.79 10.36
C SER A 194 -10.96 3.23 11.34
N GLY A 195 -10.06 2.31 11.69
CA GLY A 195 -9.07 2.53 12.76
C GLY A 195 -9.66 2.54 14.16
N MET A 196 -10.78 1.84 14.38
CA MET A 196 -11.50 1.88 15.64
C MET A 196 -10.90 0.90 16.65
N PRO A 197 -10.75 1.27 17.94
CA PRO A 197 -10.47 0.31 18.99
C PRO A 197 -11.67 -0.63 19.22
N LEU A 198 -11.48 -1.74 19.95
CA LEU A 198 -12.58 -2.68 20.27
C LEU A 198 -13.67 -2.06 21.15
N SER A 199 -13.38 -0.99 21.88
CA SER A 199 -14.37 -0.28 22.68
C SER A 199 -14.01 1.20 22.75
N GLY A 200 -15.03 2.05 22.80
CA GLY A 200 -14.85 3.48 22.92
C GLY A 200 -16.16 4.23 22.86
N GLN A 201 -16.04 5.54 22.61
CA GLN A 201 -17.16 6.45 22.50
C GLN A 201 -17.08 7.19 21.16
N VAL A 202 -18.25 7.39 20.55
CA VAL A 202 -18.42 8.26 19.38
C VAL A 202 -19.37 9.41 19.74
N SER A 203 -19.04 10.59 19.24
CA SER A 203 -19.89 11.79 19.32
C SER A 203 -20.58 12.00 17.99
N VAL A 204 -21.88 12.21 18.02
CA VAL A 204 -22.71 12.43 16.82
C VAL A 204 -23.29 13.83 16.92
N LYS A 205 -23.18 14.62 15.85
CA LYS A 205 -23.71 15.98 15.77
C LYS A 205 -24.37 16.21 14.42
N TRP A 206 -25.61 16.70 14.43
CA TRP A 206 -26.35 17.03 13.19
C TRP A 206 -26.89 18.46 13.16
N GLY A 207 -26.68 19.24 14.22
CA GLY A 207 -27.09 20.63 14.30
C GLY A 207 -26.25 21.43 15.29
N SER A 208 -26.58 22.72 15.42
CA SER A 208 -25.83 23.65 16.28
C SER A 208 -26.40 23.73 17.71
N GLN A 209 -27.61 23.21 17.94
CA GLN A 209 -28.22 23.23 19.27
C GLN A 209 -27.63 22.14 20.16
N THR A 210 -27.66 22.34 21.48
CA THR A 210 -27.19 21.34 22.46
C THR A 210 -28.01 20.05 22.43
N THR A 211 -29.24 20.10 21.92
CA THR A 211 -30.12 18.95 21.68
C THR A 211 -29.80 18.19 20.39
N ASP A 212 -29.02 18.79 19.48
CA ASP A 212 -28.70 18.25 18.15
C ASP A 212 -27.38 17.44 18.12
N GLN A 213 -27.07 16.85 19.26
CA GLN A 213 -25.92 15.97 19.46
C GLN A 213 -26.29 14.81 20.38
N CYS A 214 -25.55 13.72 20.27
CA CYS A 214 -25.64 12.58 21.17
C CYS A 214 -24.29 11.87 21.26
N THR A 215 -24.11 11.08 22.31
CA THR A 215 -22.93 10.22 22.49
C THR A 215 -23.33 8.77 22.51
N ALA A 216 -22.52 7.90 21.89
CA ALA A 216 -22.76 6.47 21.85
C ALA A 216 -21.50 5.73 22.29
N ASP A 217 -21.64 4.90 23.32
CA ASP A 217 -20.59 4.00 23.79
C ASP A 217 -20.74 2.66 23.08
N TYR A 218 -19.65 2.12 22.53
CA TYR A 218 -19.67 0.86 21.79
C TYR A 218 -18.64 -0.13 22.35
N LYS A 219 -18.95 -1.41 22.20
CA LYS A 219 -18.07 -2.53 22.54
C LYS A 219 -18.23 -3.63 21.51
N LEU A 220 -17.15 -3.92 20.80
CA LEU A 220 -17.05 -4.97 19.79
C LEU A 220 -16.55 -6.27 20.43
N PRO A 221 -17.01 -7.43 19.95
CA PRO A 221 -16.42 -8.71 20.35
C PRO A 221 -14.96 -8.79 19.91
N LYS A 222 -14.14 -9.57 20.62
CA LYS A 222 -12.70 -9.70 20.29
C LYS A 222 -12.47 -10.26 18.88
N GLU A 223 -13.40 -11.06 18.38
CA GLU A 223 -13.40 -11.63 17.03
C GLU A 223 -13.43 -10.57 15.93
N SER A 224 -14.01 -9.39 16.20
CA SER A 224 -14.04 -8.26 15.26
C SER A 224 -12.65 -7.76 14.86
N ALA A 225 -11.61 -8.07 15.63
CA ALA A 225 -10.23 -7.69 15.28
C ALA A 225 -9.69 -8.41 14.04
N GLY A 226 -10.24 -9.58 13.69
CA GLY A 226 -9.85 -10.37 12.51
C GLY A 226 -10.84 -10.33 11.36
N GLN A 227 -11.90 -9.50 11.46
CA GLN A 227 -12.91 -9.35 10.41
C GLN A 227 -12.62 -8.13 9.53
N ILE A 228 -12.88 -8.25 8.23
CA ILE A 228 -12.77 -7.14 7.27
C ILE A 228 -13.73 -6.00 7.62
N LEU A 229 -14.94 -6.31 8.08
CA LEU A 229 -15.95 -5.34 8.47
C LEU A 229 -16.82 -5.91 9.59
N SER A 230 -16.96 -5.16 10.68
CA SER A 230 -17.85 -5.50 11.80
C SER A 230 -19.09 -4.61 11.81
N HIS A 231 -20.24 -5.21 12.08
CA HIS A 231 -21.51 -4.47 12.21
C HIS A 231 -21.91 -4.36 13.68
N VAL A 232 -22.33 -3.17 14.12
CA VAL A 232 -22.83 -2.97 15.49
C VAL A 232 -23.95 -1.95 15.49
N THR A 233 -25.01 -2.20 16.26
CA THR A 233 -26.07 -1.23 16.50
C THR A 233 -25.90 -0.65 17.89
N VAL A 234 -25.92 0.68 18.01
CA VAL A 234 -25.67 1.38 19.27
C VAL A 234 -26.73 2.44 19.48
N SER A 235 -27.26 2.50 20.70
CA SER A 235 -28.16 3.58 21.11
C SER A 235 -27.35 4.77 21.61
N CYS A 236 -27.72 5.94 21.12
CA CYS A 236 -27.16 7.23 21.48
C CYS A 236 -27.93 7.81 22.67
N ARG A 237 -27.21 8.45 23.60
CA ARG A 237 -27.74 9.24 24.71
C ARG A 237 -27.56 10.73 24.46
#